data_AF-A0A944JNK6-F1
#
_entry.id   AF-A0A944JNK6-F1
#
_cell.length_a   1.000
_cell.length_b   1.000
_cell.length_c   1.000
_cell.angle_alpha   90.00
_cell.angle_beta   90.00
_cell.angle_gamma   90.00
#
_symmetry.space_group_name_H-M   'P 1'
#
loop_
_entity.id
_entity.type
_entity.pdbx_description
1 polymer ?
#
loop_
_entity_poly.entity_id
_entity_poly.type
_entity_poly.pdbx_seq_one_letter_code
_entity_poly.pdbx_strand_id
1 'polypeptide(L)'
;MGPAEFIVLAFPEEQLRVAAVEAVMGLRKAGVVRLIDGLVATKTAAGQVLSAEFDEFVELRGLLAHREATPLIGPEDVTESAELLDRGSCALLLVVEHVWAEDAAIAVRAAGGRIAGAVRLPADRLGVA
;
A
#
# COMPACT_ATOMS: atom_id res chain seq x y z
N MET A 1 4.98 -12.67 11.19
CA MET A 1 4.47 -11.46 10.52
C MET A 1 4.03 -10.41 11.52
N GLY A 2 4.44 -9.18 11.22
CA GLY A 2 3.89 -7.97 11.81
C GLY A 2 2.46 -7.68 11.33
N PRO A 3 1.85 -6.57 11.79
CA PRO A 3 0.58 -6.09 11.26
C PRO A 3 0.71 -5.76 9.77
N ALA A 4 -0.32 -6.07 8.98
CA ALA A 4 -0.45 -5.64 7.59
C ALA A 4 -1.46 -4.51 7.45
N GLU A 5 -1.26 -3.64 6.46
CA GLU A 5 -2.11 -2.48 6.18
C GLU A 5 -2.33 -2.34 4.67
N PHE A 6 -3.57 -2.06 4.28
CA PHE A 6 -3.92 -1.61 2.92
C PHE A 6 -3.82 -0.09 2.86
N ILE A 7 -3.04 0.43 1.93
CA ILE A 7 -2.74 1.86 1.79
C ILE A 7 -3.02 2.30 0.36
N VAL A 8 -3.78 3.38 0.20
CA VAL A 8 -4.00 4.07 -1.08
C VAL A 8 -3.19 5.37 -1.08
N LEU A 9 -2.21 5.46 -1.97
CA LEU A 9 -1.40 6.66 -2.18
C LEU A 9 -1.86 7.34 -3.47
N ALA A 10 -2.63 8.41 -3.35
CA ALA A 10 -3.16 9.15 -4.49
C ALA A 10 -2.15 10.19 -5.03
N PHE A 11 -2.11 10.32 -6.35
CA PHE A 11 -1.28 11.28 -7.06
C PHE A 11 -2.15 12.10 -8.02
N PRO A 12 -1.93 13.43 -8.10
CA PRO A 12 -2.57 14.23 -9.14
C PRO A 12 -1.99 13.87 -10.50
N GLU A 13 -2.84 13.98 -11.53
CA GLU A 13 -2.57 13.55 -12.91
C GLU A 13 -2.53 12.02 -13.05
N GLU A 14 -2.74 11.50 -14.26
CA GLU A 14 -2.69 10.05 -14.56
C GLU A 14 -1.24 9.52 -14.61
N GLN A 15 -0.36 10.04 -13.74
CA GLN A 15 1.07 9.78 -13.79
C GLN A 15 1.67 9.58 -12.40
N LEU A 16 2.28 8.41 -12.22
CA LEU A 16 2.99 8.08 -10.99
C LEU A 16 4.18 9.01 -10.78
N ARG A 17 4.38 9.47 -9.55
CA ARG A 17 5.52 10.28 -9.16
C ARG A 17 6.69 9.36 -8.81
N VAL A 18 7.71 9.30 -9.68
CA VAL A 18 8.91 8.43 -9.51
C VAL A 18 9.53 8.55 -8.12
N ALA A 19 9.67 9.77 -7.59
CA ALA A 19 10.22 9.98 -6.24
C ALA A 19 9.40 9.29 -5.12
N ALA A 20 8.07 9.22 -5.25
CA ALA A 20 7.23 8.54 -4.28
C ALA A 20 7.38 7.01 -4.39
N VAL A 21 7.48 6.49 -5.61
CA VAL A 21 7.82 5.08 -5.87
C VAL A 21 9.16 4.73 -5.23
N GLU A 22 10.19 5.53 -5.49
CA GLU A 22 11.54 5.35 -4.92
C GLU A 22 11.54 5.37 -3.39
N ALA A 23 10.74 6.24 -2.77
CA ALA A 23 10.60 6.29 -1.32
C ALA A 23 10.01 4.99 -0.75
N VAL A 24 8.97 4.44 -1.39
CA VAL A 24 8.40 3.13 -1.01
C VAL A 24 9.43 2.02 -1.18
N MET A 25 10.22 2.05 -2.27
CA MET A 25 11.33 1.11 -2.44
C MET A 25 12.37 1.21 -1.32
N GLY A 26 12.66 2.43 -0.86
CA GLY A 26 13.58 2.70 0.23
C GLY A 26 13.18 2.01 1.53
N LEU A 27 11.89 2.05 1.88
CA LEU A 27 11.36 1.40 3.09
C LEU A 27 11.51 -0.13 3.02
N ARG A 28 11.28 -0.73 1.85
CA ARG A 28 11.52 -2.16 1.61
C ARG A 28 13.00 -2.51 1.75
N LYS A 29 13.88 -1.75 1.10
CA LYS A 29 15.33 -1.99 1.14
C LYS A 29 15.91 -1.86 2.55
N ALA A 30 15.38 -0.94 3.35
CA ALA A 30 15.75 -0.77 4.74
C ALA A 30 15.20 -1.87 5.68
N GLY A 31 14.33 -2.77 5.18
CA GLY A 31 13.74 -3.84 5.97
C GLY A 31 12.68 -3.36 6.97
N VAL A 32 12.20 -2.12 6.85
CA VAL A 32 11.20 -1.53 7.77
C VAL A 32 9.80 -2.01 7.43
N VAL A 33 9.53 -2.19 6.13
CA VAL A 33 8.28 -2.73 5.61
C VAL A 33 8.56 -3.86 4.61
N ARG A 34 7.61 -4.76 4.44
CA ARG A 34 7.60 -5.75 3.37
C ARG A 34 6.38 -5.48 2.49
N LEU A 35 6.58 -5.33 1.18
CA LEU A 35 5.48 -5.17 0.23
C LEU A 35 4.94 -6.56 -0.14
N ILE A 36 3.69 -6.81 0.24
CA ILE A 36 3.01 -8.09 0.04
C ILE A 36 2.32 -8.10 -1.33
N ASP A 37 1.55 -7.05 -1.62
CA ASP A 37 0.80 -6.90 -2.87
C ASP A 37 0.75 -5.42 -3.30
N GLY A 38 0.54 -5.17 -4.59
CA GLY A 38 0.60 -3.82 -5.15
C GLY A 38 -0.03 -3.69 -6.54
N LEU A 39 -0.90 -2.69 -6.70
CA LEU A 39 -1.61 -2.40 -7.94
C LEU A 39 -1.67 -0.88 -8.21
N VAL A 40 -1.67 -0.49 -9.48
CA VAL A 40 -1.85 0.92 -9.89
C VAL A 40 -3.28 1.12 -10.38
N ALA A 41 -4.05 1.97 -9.71
CA ALA A 41 -5.38 2.36 -10.15
C ALA A 41 -5.32 3.73 -10.83
N THR A 42 -5.97 3.88 -11.98
CA THR A 42 -6.07 5.16 -12.70
C THR A 42 -7.55 5.47 -12.93
N LYS A 43 -7.96 6.68 -12.54
CA LYS A 43 -9.27 7.22 -12.86
C LYS A 43 -9.12 8.23 -13.97
N THR A 44 -9.57 7.86 -15.17
CA THR A 44 -9.37 8.69 -16.35
C THR A 44 -10.14 10.01 -16.24
N ALA A 45 -9.80 10.99 -17.09
CA ALA A 45 -10.59 12.23 -17.21
C ALA A 45 -12.09 11.97 -17.52
N ALA A 46 -12.41 10.87 -18.21
CA ALA A 46 -13.78 10.43 -18.49
C ALA A 46 -14.46 9.73 -17.29
N GLY A 47 -13.72 9.48 -16.20
CA GLY A 47 -14.19 8.78 -15.01
C GLY A 47 -14.15 7.26 -15.12
N GLN A 48 -13.50 6.70 -16.14
CA GLN A 48 -13.28 5.26 -16.24
C GLN A 48 -12.18 4.84 -15.26
N VAL A 49 -12.36 3.68 -14.63
CA VAL A 49 -11.38 3.10 -13.71
C VAL A 49 -10.61 2.03 -14.44
N LEU A 50 -9.28 2.15 -14.43
CA LEU A 50 -8.33 1.20 -14.98
C LEU A 50 -7.41 0.73 -13.87
N SER A 51 -6.94 -0.51 -13.96
CA SER A 51 -5.99 -1.11 -13.03
C SER A 51 -4.88 -1.82 -13.78
N ALA A 52 -3.65 -1.69 -13.30
CA ALA A 52 -2.50 -2.43 -13.83
C ALA A 52 -1.62 -2.94 -12.69
N GLU A 53 -1.11 -4.16 -12.86
CA GLU A 53 -0.21 -4.81 -11.92
C GLU A 53 1.15 -4.10 -11.87
N PHE A 54 1.83 -4.14 -10.72
CA PHE A 54 3.16 -3.51 -10.60
C PHE A 54 4.18 -4.03 -11.62
N ASP A 55 4.10 -5.29 -12.02
CA ASP A 55 5.05 -5.86 -12.99
C ASP A 55 4.83 -5.36 -14.43
N GLU A 56 3.71 -4.69 -14.70
CA GLU A 56 3.45 -4.01 -15.97
C GLU A 56 4.24 -2.69 -16.07
N PHE A 57 4.67 -2.13 -14.94
CA PHE A 57 5.49 -0.91 -14.88
C PHE A 57 6.96 -1.26 -14.67
N VAL A 58 7.83 -0.75 -15.53
CA VAL A 58 9.28 -1.03 -15.48
C VAL A 58 9.87 -0.58 -14.13
N GLU A 59 9.38 0.53 -13.59
CA GLU A 59 9.83 1.14 -12.35
C GLU A 59 9.40 0.36 -11.10
N LEU A 60 8.34 -0.46 -11.20
CA LEU A 60 7.75 -1.19 -10.07
C LEU A 60 8.07 -2.69 -10.08
N ARG A 61 8.73 -3.19 -11.14
CA ARG A 61 9.11 -4.59 -11.25
C ARG A 61 10.00 -5.05 -10.09
N GLY A 62 9.66 -6.21 -9.53
CA GLY A 62 10.47 -6.85 -8.47
C GLY A 62 10.35 -6.20 -7.09
N LEU A 63 9.35 -5.33 -6.89
CA LEU A 63 9.05 -4.75 -5.56
C LEU A 63 8.31 -5.71 -4.64
N LEU A 64 7.47 -6.58 -5.17
CA LEU A 64 6.71 -7.56 -4.38
C LEU A 64 7.66 -8.62 -3.82
N ALA A 65 7.53 -8.92 -2.52
CA ALA A 65 8.48 -9.77 -1.82
C ALA A 65 8.43 -11.23 -2.29
N HIS A 66 7.24 -11.79 -2.55
CA HIS A 66 7.05 -13.16 -3.04
C HIS A 66 5.67 -13.30 -3.70
N ARG A 67 5.62 -13.41 -5.04
CA ARG A 67 4.36 -13.54 -5.81
C ARG A 67 3.68 -14.92 -5.72
N GLU A 68 4.18 -15.83 -4.89
CA GLU A 68 3.51 -17.12 -4.64
C GLU A 68 2.25 -16.97 -3.76
N ALA A 69 2.03 -15.79 -3.17
CA ALA A 69 0.81 -15.48 -2.44
C ALA A 69 -0.35 -15.15 -3.40
N THR A 70 -1.55 -15.58 -3.03
CA THR A 70 -2.81 -15.18 -3.69
C THR A 70 -2.90 -13.66 -3.73
N PRO A 71 -3.33 -13.05 -4.87
CA PRO A 71 -3.58 -11.62 -4.95
C PRO A 71 -4.53 -11.20 -3.82
N LEU A 72 -4.13 -10.19 -3.06
CA LEU A 72 -4.89 -9.64 -1.94
C LEU A 72 -5.70 -8.41 -2.36
N ILE A 73 -5.24 -7.69 -3.40
CA ILE A 73 -5.95 -6.55 -3.96
C ILE A 73 -6.82 -7.04 -5.12
N GLY A 74 -8.14 -7.00 -4.93
CA GLY A 74 -9.12 -7.42 -5.92
C GLY A 74 -9.79 -6.27 -6.68
N PRO A 75 -10.67 -6.58 -7.64
CA PRO A 75 -11.41 -5.57 -8.40
C PRO A 75 -12.32 -4.66 -7.54
N GLU A 76 -12.82 -5.17 -6.42
CA GLU A 76 -13.62 -4.40 -5.47
C GLU A 76 -12.76 -3.33 -4.77
N ASP A 77 -11.57 -3.72 -4.26
CA ASP A 77 -10.62 -2.79 -3.64
C ASP A 77 -10.21 -1.67 -4.60
N VAL A 78 -10.00 -2.00 -5.88
CA VAL A 78 -9.73 -1.02 -6.94
C VAL A 78 -10.88 -0.06 -7.13
N THR A 79 -12.11 -0.58 -7.16
CA THR A 79 -13.32 0.23 -7.36
C THR A 79 -13.52 1.19 -6.19
N GLU A 80 -13.45 0.71 -4.96
CA GLU A 80 -13.55 1.52 -3.74
C GLU A 80 -12.43 2.56 -3.65
N SER A 81 -11.19 2.17 -3.94
CA SER A 81 -10.06 3.09 -3.94
C SER A 81 -10.21 4.20 -4.99
N ALA A 82 -10.81 3.89 -6.14
CA ALA A 82 -11.07 4.88 -7.20
C ALA A 82 -12.15 5.91 -6.82
N GLU A 83 -12.97 5.65 -5.80
CA GLU A 83 -13.88 6.65 -5.24
C GLU A 83 -13.13 7.76 -4.49
N LEU A 84 -11.94 7.46 -3.97
CA LEU A 84 -11.04 8.42 -3.32
C LEU A 84 -10.30 9.33 -4.31
N LEU A 85 -10.39 9.04 -5.61
CA LEU A 85 -9.63 9.70 -6.67
C LEU A 85 -10.46 10.75 -7.41
N ASP A 86 -9.82 11.89 -7.69
CA ASP A 86 -10.31 12.86 -8.66
C ASP A 86 -10.23 12.29 -10.08
N ARG A 87 -11.04 12.81 -11.01
CA ARG A 87 -10.92 12.45 -12.42
C ARG A 87 -9.58 12.93 -12.99
N GLY A 88 -8.94 12.10 -13.80
CA GLY A 88 -7.62 12.38 -14.36
C GLY A 88 -6.50 12.22 -13.33
N SER A 89 -6.64 11.28 -12.38
CA SER A 89 -5.64 11.02 -11.33
C SER A 89 -5.36 9.52 -11.20
N CYS A 90 -4.32 9.16 -10.46
CA CYS A 90 -3.97 7.75 -10.21
C CYS A 90 -3.57 7.50 -8.75
N ALA A 91 -3.48 6.23 -8.38
CA ALA A 91 -3.01 5.81 -7.07
C ALA A 91 -2.19 4.53 -7.10
N LEU A 92 -1.29 4.40 -6.12
CA LEU A 92 -0.70 3.14 -5.73
C LEU A 92 -1.56 2.54 -4.62
N LEU A 93 -2.09 1.34 -4.85
CA LEU A 93 -2.74 0.50 -3.85
C LEU A 93 -1.69 -0.48 -3.37
N LEU A 94 -1.45 -0.54 -2.05
CA LEU A 94 -0.38 -1.32 -1.45
C LEU A 94 -0.92 -2.15 -0.30
N VAL A 95 -0.51 -3.42 -0.22
CA VAL A 95 -0.58 -4.19 1.03
C VAL A 95 0.83 -4.28 1.60
N VAL A 96 1.06 -3.62 2.72
CA VAL A 96 2.37 -3.57 3.39
C VAL A 96 2.32 -4.26 4.74
N GLU A 97 3.36 -5.02 5.06
CA GLU A 97 3.61 -5.51 6.41
C GLU A 97 4.57 -4.55 7.13
N HIS A 98 4.21 -4.17 8.36
CA HIS A 98 5.02 -3.40 9.28
C HIS A 98 6.03 -4.31 9.99
N VAL A 99 7.17 -4.57 9.34
CA VAL A 99 8.20 -5.53 9.81
C VAL A 99 8.79 -5.11 11.15
N TRP A 100 8.95 -3.81 11.39
CA TRP A 100 9.43 -3.28 12.68
C TRP A 100 8.59 -3.75 13.89
N ALA A 101 7.32 -4.10 13.69
CA ALA A 101 6.40 -4.54 14.74
C ALA A 101 6.29 -6.06 14.84
N GLU A 102 7.06 -6.82 14.04
CA GLU A 102 6.96 -8.28 13.97
C GLU A 102 7.23 -8.95 15.32
N ASP A 103 8.36 -8.63 15.96
CA ASP A 103 8.74 -9.26 17.23
C ASP A 103 7.73 -8.99 18.34
N ALA A 104 7.22 -7.75 18.41
CA ALA A 104 6.17 -7.38 19.35
C ALA A 104 4.87 -8.17 19.08
N ALA A 105 4.46 -8.28 17.82
CA ALA A 105 3.28 -9.05 17.45
C ALA A 105 3.42 -10.54 17.78
N ILE A 106 4.62 -11.12 17.59
CA ILE A 106 4.92 -12.51 17.96
C ILE A 106 4.82 -12.69 19.48
N ALA A 107 5.47 -11.83 20.26
CA ALA A 107 5.45 -11.90 21.71
C ALA A 107 4.03 -11.77 22.29
N VAL A 108 3.22 -10.84 21.78
CA VAL A 108 1.81 -10.69 22.20
C VAL A 108 1.01 -11.96 21.92
N ARG A 109 1.17 -12.58 20.73
CA ARG A 109 0.51 -13.84 20.40
C ARG A 109 0.96 -14.99 21.30
N ALA A 110 2.25 -15.08 21.60
CA ALA A 110 2.80 -16.09 22.49
C ALA A 110 2.24 -15.97 23.92
N ALA A 111 1.89 -14.75 24.36
CA ALA A 111 1.22 -14.49 25.62
C ALA A 111 -0.31 -14.74 25.59
N GLY A 112 -0.85 -15.28 24.49
CA GLY A 112 -2.29 -15.51 24.31
C GLY A 112 -3.09 -14.27 23.88
N GLY A 113 -2.40 -13.16 23.59
CA GLY A 113 -3.00 -11.93 23.07
C GLY A 113 -3.17 -11.95 21.55
N ARG A 114 -3.75 -10.88 21.02
CA ARG A 114 -3.83 -10.60 19.59
C ARG A 114 -3.87 -9.11 19.33
N ILE A 115 -3.53 -8.70 18.11
CA ILE A 115 -3.83 -7.35 17.64
C ILE A 115 -5.35 -7.26 17.48
N ALA A 116 -5.99 -6.38 18.26
CA ALA A 116 -7.44 -6.24 18.26
C ALA A 116 -7.94 -5.25 17.20
N GLY A 117 -7.11 -4.29 16.80
CA GLY A 117 -7.38 -3.31 15.77
C GLY A 117 -6.14 -2.46 15.47
N ALA A 118 -6.16 -1.77 14.34
CA ALA A 118 -5.16 -0.80 13.92
C ALA A 118 -5.87 0.36 13.23
N VAL A 119 -5.49 1.59 13.55
CA VAL A 119 -6.06 2.80 12.95
C VAL A 119 -4.94 3.80 12.67
N ARG A 120 -5.05 4.50 11.56
CA ARG A 120 -4.15 5.60 11.23
C ARG A 120 -4.59 6.85 11.97
N LEU A 121 -3.67 7.44 12.73
CA LEU A 121 -3.90 8.72 13.41
C LEU A 121 -3.31 9.85 12.55
N PRO A 122 -4.10 10.87 12.19
CA PRO A 122 -3.60 12.01 11.43
C PRO A 122 -2.68 12.87 12.30
N ALA A 123 -1.72 13.57 11.68
CA ALA A 123 -0.65 14.29 12.38
C ALA A 123 -1.16 15.41 13.29
N ASP A 124 -2.24 16.08 12.89
CA ASP A 124 -2.94 17.11 13.67
C ASP A 124 -3.45 16.58 15.02
N ARG A 125 -3.84 15.30 15.09
CA ARG A 125 -4.22 14.64 16.34
C ARG A 125 -3.04 14.31 17.25
N LEU A 126 -1.81 14.33 16.73
CA LEU A 126 -0.60 14.03 17.50
C LEU A 126 0.06 15.29 18.06
N GLY A 127 -0.44 16.48 17.73
CA GLY A 127 0.15 17.75 18.17
C GLY A 127 1.54 18.02 17.60
N VAL A 128 1.92 17.31 16.53
CA VAL A 128 3.17 17.51 15.80
C VAL A 128 2.85 18.36 14.58
N ALA A 129 3.40 19.58 14.54
CA ALA A 129 3.27 20.52 13.43
C ALA A 129 4.21 20.14 12.27
#